data_AF-A0A8C6GZZ9-F1
#
_entry.id   AF-A0A8C6GZZ9-F1
#
_cell.length_a   1.000
_cell.length_b   1.000
_cell.length_c   1.000
_cell.angle_alpha   90.00
_cell.angle_beta   90.00
_cell.angle_gamma   90.00
#
_symmetry.space_group_name_H-M   'P 1'
#
loop_
_entity.id
_entity.type
_entity.pdbx_description
1 polymer ?
#
loop_
_entity_poly.entity_id
_entity_poly.type
_entity_poly.pdbx_seq_one_letter_code
_entity_poly.pdbx_strand_id
1 'polypeptide(L)'
;MYSMQLASCVALTLVLLVNSAPTSSPTSSSTALQRKQQQQQQQHLEQLLMDLQELLSRMENYRNLKLPRMLTFKFYLPKQATELKDLQCLEDELGPLRRVLDLTQSKSFQLEDAENFISNIRVTVVKLKGSDNTFECQFDDESATVVDFLRRWIAFCQSIISTSPQ
;
A
#
# COMPACT_ATOMS: atom_id res chain seq x y z
N MET A 1 50.80 0.02 -28.75
CA MET A 1 49.37 0.29 -29.00
C MET A 1 48.75 0.70 -27.68
N TYR A 2 48.08 1.85 -27.66
CA TYR A 2 47.77 2.64 -26.46
C TYR A 2 46.72 1.97 -25.55
N SER A 3 46.94 2.10 -24.25
CA SER A 3 46.04 1.69 -23.16
C SER A 3 44.79 2.56 -23.11
N MET A 4 43.62 1.95 -22.86
CA MET A 4 42.41 2.66 -22.44
C MET A 4 41.81 1.96 -21.22
N GLN A 5 42.18 2.46 -20.04
CA GLN A 5 41.42 2.31 -18.81
C GLN A 5 40.59 3.59 -18.65
N LEU A 6 39.27 3.46 -18.62
CA LEU A 6 38.38 4.54 -18.18
C LEU A 6 37.71 4.11 -16.87
N ALA A 7 38.41 4.39 -15.78
CA ALA A 7 37.82 4.42 -14.44
C ALA A 7 36.98 5.69 -14.32
N SER A 8 35.67 5.56 -14.28
CA SER A 8 34.76 6.69 -14.02
C SER A 8 34.62 6.86 -12.51
N CYS A 9 35.40 7.78 -11.95
CA CYS A 9 35.15 8.36 -10.63
C CYS A 9 34.06 9.43 -10.78
N VAL A 10 32.90 9.23 -10.17
CA VAL A 10 31.95 10.34 -9.95
C VAL A 10 32.30 10.97 -8.60
N ALA A 11 33.19 11.95 -8.65
CA ALA A 11 33.40 12.88 -7.54
C ALA A 11 32.21 13.85 -7.49
N LEU A 12 31.33 13.68 -6.51
CA LEU A 12 30.24 14.62 -6.23
C LEU A 12 30.73 15.62 -5.17
N THR A 13 31.28 16.73 -5.65
CA THR A 13 31.46 17.94 -4.86
C THR A 13 30.77 19.09 -5.59
N LEU A 14 29.80 19.73 -4.94
CA LEU A 14 29.83 21.16 -4.64
C LEU A 14 28.56 21.59 -3.89
N VAL A 15 28.76 21.89 -2.61
CA VAL A 15 27.98 22.87 -1.85
C VAL A 15 28.32 24.25 -2.41
N LEU A 16 27.33 25.14 -2.57
CA LEU A 16 27.42 26.55 -2.18
C LEU A 16 26.02 27.19 -2.18
N LEU A 17 25.60 27.63 -1.00
CA LEU A 17 24.51 28.58 -0.76
C LEU A 17 24.82 29.91 -1.47
N VAL A 18 23.87 30.43 -2.25
CA VAL A 18 23.85 31.82 -2.66
C VAL A 18 22.43 32.36 -2.49
N ASN A 19 22.24 33.19 -1.45
CA ASN A 19 21.13 34.13 -1.39
C ASN A 19 21.33 35.15 -2.51
N SER A 20 20.52 35.05 -3.56
CA SER A 20 20.39 36.06 -4.62
C SER A 20 18.98 35.95 -5.20
N ALA A 21 18.42 37.09 -5.57
CA ALA A 21 17.04 37.32 -6.01
C ALA A 21 16.44 36.24 -6.95
N PRO A 22 15.11 36.04 -6.96
CA PRO A 22 14.46 34.93 -7.65
C PRO A 22 14.41 35.17 -9.17
N THR A 23 15.46 34.73 -9.87
CA THR A 23 15.45 34.66 -11.34
C THR A 23 16.15 33.39 -11.80
N SER A 24 15.40 32.29 -11.89
CA SER A 24 15.41 31.34 -13.02
C SER A 24 14.79 30.00 -12.60
N SER A 25 13.83 29.57 -13.40
CA SER A 25 13.00 28.37 -13.25
C SER A 25 13.84 27.10 -13.06
N PRO A 26 13.54 26.25 -12.05
CA PRO A 26 14.10 24.92 -12.00
C PRO A 26 13.59 24.16 -13.24
N THR A 27 14.48 23.46 -13.93
CA THR A 27 14.18 22.65 -15.12
C THR A 27 12.93 21.79 -14.89
N SER A 28 11.86 22.18 -15.57
CA SER A 28 10.47 21.78 -15.33
C SER A 28 10.19 20.28 -15.47
N SER A 29 11.07 19.52 -16.11
CA SER A 29 10.91 18.08 -16.32
C SER A 29 11.04 17.26 -15.04
N SER A 30 12.04 17.55 -14.19
CA SER A 30 12.30 16.81 -12.95
C SER A 30 11.19 17.02 -11.90
N THR A 31 10.75 18.27 -11.73
CA THR A 31 9.63 18.63 -10.85
C THR A 31 8.29 18.13 -11.38
N ALA A 32 8.08 18.13 -12.72
CA ALA A 32 6.86 17.57 -13.31
C ALA A 32 6.80 16.04 -13.19
N LEU A 33 7.93 15.34 -13.33
CA LEU A 33 8.03 13.89 -13.11
C LEU A 33 7.70 13.53 -11.66
N GLN A 34 8.25 14.25 -10.68
CA GLN A 34 7.95 14.04 -9.26
C GLN A 34 6.47 14.26 -8.94
N ARG A 35 5.86 15.35 -9.45
CA ARG A 35 4.43 15.61 -9.26
C ARG A 35 3.55 14.52 -9.87
N LYS A 36 3.90 14.02 -11.06
CA LYS A 36 3.17 12.92 -11.70
C LYS A 36 3.24 11.63 -10.88
N GLN A 37 4.42 11.29 -10.35
CA GLN A 37 4.58 10.11 -9.49
C GLN A 37 3.77 10.26 -8.20
N GLN A 38 3.81 11.43 -7.56
CA GLN A 38 3.04 11.69 -6.35
C GLN A 38 1.53 11.60 -6.60
N GLN A 39 1.04 12.16 -7.71
CA GLN A 39 -0.38 12.04 -8.11
C GLN A 39 -0.78 10.58 -8.36
N GLN A 40 0.05 9.79 -9.05
CA GLN A 40 -0.22 8.37 -9.27
C GLN A 40 -0.25 7.57 -7.98
N GLN A 41 0.69 7.83 -7.08
CA GLN A 41 0.72 7.22 -5.75
C GLN A 41 -0.55 7.54 -4.97
N GLN A 42 -1.00 8.80 -5.01
CA GLN A 42 -2.22 9.22 -4.35
C GLN A 42 -3.47 8.55 -4.94
N GLN A 43 -3.58 8.47 -6.27
CA GLN A 43 -4.67 7.76 -6.95
C GLN A 43 -4.70 6.28 -6.58
N HIS A 44 -3.54 5.62 -6.51
CA HIS A 44 -3.47 4.21 -6.10
C HIS A 44 -3.86 4.02 -4.63
N LEU A 45 -3.49 4.95 -3.76
CA LEU A 45 -3.85 4.90 -2.33
C LEU A 45 -5.35 5.15 -2.11
N GLU A 46 -5.94 6.07 -2.87
CA GLU A 46 -7.39 6.30 -2.89
C GLU A 46 -8.15 5.08 -3.40
N GLN A 47 -7.66 4.43 -4.47
CA GLN A 47 -8.23 3.19 -4.97
C GLN A 47 -8.19 2.08 -3.90
N LEU A 48 -7.04 1.88 -3.24
CA LEU A 48 -6.91 0.91 -2.17
C LEU A 48 -7.89 1.19 -1.03
N LEU A 49 -8.01 2.46 -0.62
CA LEU A 49 -8.95 2.87 0.41
C LEU A 49 -10.40 2.53 0.03
N MET A 50 -10.81 2.83 -1.21
CA MET A 50 -12.16 2.50 -1.71
C MET A 50 -12.41 0.98 -1.70
N ASP A 51 -11.46 0.18 -2.19
CA ASP A 51 -11.59 -1.27 -2.22
C ASP A 51 -11.73 -1.85 -0.80
N LEU A 52 -10.92 -1.37 0.16
CA LEU A 52 -11.01 -1.81 1.55
C LEU A 52 -12.33 -1.40 2.22
N GLN A 53 -12.82 -0.18 1.94
CA GLN A 53 -14.10 0.32 2.47
C GLN A 53 -15.29 -0.45 1.90
N GLU A 54 -15.28 -0.75 0.60
CA GLU A 54 -16.32 -1.56 -0.04
C GLU A 54 -16.36 -2.96 0.58
N LEU A 55 -15.19 -3.57 0.80
CA LEU A 55 -15.11 -4.87 1.45
C LEU A 55 -15.68 -4.83 2.86
N LEU A 56 -15.27 -3.85 3.67
CA LEU A 56 -15.77 -3.68 5.03
C LEU A 56 -17.30 -3.46 5.04
N SER A 57 -17.80 -2.59 4.16
CA SER A 57 -19.23 -2.30 4.03
C SER A 57 -20.03 -3.57 3.72
N ARG A 58 -19.59 -4.37 2.74
CA ARG A 58 -20.26 -5.64 2.43
C ARG A 58 -20.21 -6.61 3.60
N MET A 59 -19.10 -6.62 4.33
CA MET A 59 -18.89 -7.51 5.48
C MET A 59 -19.78 -7.16 6.68
N GLU A 60 -20.03 -5.88 6.92
CA GLU A 60 -20.91 -5.43 7.99
C GLU A 60 -22.41 -5.55 7.63
N ASN A 61 -22.76 -5.32 6.35
CA ASN A 61 -24.14 -5.26 5.90
C ASN A 61 -24.83 -6.63 5.75
N TYR A 62 -24.08 -7.71 5.52
CA TYR A 62 -24.69 -9.03 5.43
C TYR A 62 -24.83 -9.68 6.82
N ARG A 63 -26.07 -9.71 7.33
CA ARG A 63 -26.44 -10.41 8.58
C ARG A 63 -25.95 -11.86 8.66
N ASN A 64 -25.81 -12.55 7.52
CA ASN A 64 -25.42 -13.96 7.44
C ASN A 64 -23.89 -14.17 7.42
N LEU A 65 -23.08 -13.10 7.33
CA LEU A 65 -21.62 -13.15 7.44
C LEU A 65 -21.11 -13.30 8.86
N LYS A 66 -22.01 -13.32 9.84
CA LYS A 66 -21.72 -13.80 11.20
C LYS A 66 -21.50 -15.32 11.20
N LEU A 67 -20.77 -15.85 10.22
CA LEU A 67 -20.30 -17.22 10.24
C LEU A 67 -19.36 -17.35 11.43
N PRO A 68 -19.61 -18.29 12.36
CA PRO A 68 -18.67 -18.63 13.42
C PRO A 68 -17.26 -18.93 12.88
N ARG A 69 -17.14 -19.35 11.62
CA ARG A 69 -15.86 -19.60 10.93
C ARG A 69 -15.09 -18.32 10.55
N MET A 70 -15.75 -17.22 10.19
CA MET A 70 -15.04 -15.95 9.93
C MET A 70 -14.40 -15.41 11.22
N LEU A 71 -15.01 -15.69 12.37
CA LEU A 71 -14.50 -15.34 13.69
C LEU A 71 -13.29 -16.20 14.13
N THR A 72 -13.09 -17.38 13.52
CA THR A 72 -11.92 -18.22 13.80
C THR A 72 -10.67 -17.84 13.01
N PHE A 73 -10.81 -17.08 11.91
CA PHE A 73 -9.65 -16.59 11.19
C PHE A 73 -9.01 -15.45 11.98
N LYS A 74 -7.74 -15.64 12.26
CA LYS A 74 -6.88 -14.71 12.96
C LYS A 74 -5.97 -14.06 11.93
N PHE A 75 -6.10 -12.76 11.78
CA PHE A 75 -5.21 -11.95 10.95
C PHE A 75 -4.15 -11.34 11.82
N TYR A 76 -2.91 -11.33 11.37
CA TYR A 76 -1.86 -10.61 12.07
C TYR A 76 -1.80 -9.17 11.58
N LEU A 77 -1.53 -8.28 12.54
CA LEU A 77 -1.38 -6.86 12.28
C LEU A 77 0.08 -6.47 12.43
N PRO A 78 0.59 -5.53 11.64
CA PRO A 78 1.92 -4.99 11.90
C PRO A 78 1.95 -4.29 13.26
N LYS A 79 3.07 -4.41 13.98
CA LYS A 79 3.33 -3.64 15.23
C LYS A 79 3.18 -2.14 14.99
N GLN A 80 3.60 -1.69 13.82
CA GLN A 80 3.48 -0.32 13.36
C GLN A 80 3.33 -0.30 11.85
N ALA A 81 2.38 0.49 11.35
CA ALA A 81 2.24 0.78 9.92
C ALA A 81 2.14 2.30 9.75
N THR A 82 3.19 2.90 9.19
CA THR A 82 3.32 4.35 8.98
C THR A 82 3.91 4.71 7.62
N GLU A 83 4.47 3.75 6.89
CA GLU A 83 5.10 3.95 5.59
C GLU A 83 4.52 3.00 4.55
N LEU A 84 4.62 3.34 3.26
CA LEU A 84 4.07 2.50 2.19
C LEU A 84 4.70 1.12 2.08
N LYS A 85 5.96 0.95 2.52
CA LYS A 85 6.61 -0.37 2.58
C LYS A 85 5.88 -1.33 3.53
N ASP A 86 5.20 -0.80 4.55
CA ASP A 86 4.46 -1.60 5.53
C ASP A 86 3.27 -2.31 4.88
N LEU A 87 2.81 -1.86 3.70
CA LEU A 87 1.81 -2.58 2.90
C LEU A 87 2.24 -4.00 2.50
N GLN A 88 3.53 -4.36 2.65
CA GLN A 88 3.95 -5.76 2.57
C GLN A 88 3.16 -6.65 3.53
N CYS A 89 2.90 -6.18 4.75
CA CYS A 89 2.11 -6.89 5.75
C CYS A 89 0.66 -7.13 5.29
N LEU A 90 0.09 -6.16 4.56
CA LEU A 90 -1.24 -6.32 3.95
C LEU A 90 -1.17 -7.41 2.87
N GLU A 91 -0.17 -7.36 1.99
CA GLU A 91 0.00 -8.33 0.91
C GLU A 91 0.09 -9.77 1.41
N ASP A 92 0.86 -10.00 2.47
CA ASP A 92 1.06 -11.32 3.09
C ASP A 92 -0.28 -11.89 3.60
N GLU A 93 -1.16 -11.03 4.12
CA GLU A 93 -2.47 -11.39 4.66
C GLU A 93 -3.60 -11.45 3.62
N LEU A 94 -3.35 -11.04 2.36
CA LEU A 94 -4.36 -11.14 1.28
C LEU A 94 -4.69 -12.60 0.92
N GLY A 95 -3.76 -13.54 1.10
CA GLY A 95 -4.01 -14.97 0.89
C GLY A 95 -5.01 -15.55 1.90
N PRO A 96 -4.76 -15.39 3.21
CA PRO A 96 -5.74 -15.64 4.26
C PRO A 96 -7.09 -14.95 4.02
N LEU A 97 -7.08 -13.67 3.62
CA LEU A 97 -8.31 -12.92 3.36
C LEU A 97 -9.12 -13.53 2.21
N ARG A 98 -8.48 -13.92 1.10
CA ARG A 98 -9.15 -14.61 -0.02
C ARG A 98 -9.87 -15.87 0.46
N ARG A 99 -9.21 -16.72 1.26
CA ARG A 99 -9.83 -17.94 1.80
C ARG A 99 -11.06 -17.65 2.65
N VAL A 100 -11.03 -16.56 3.43
CA VAL A 100 -12.19 -16.10 4.19
C VAL A 100 -13.32 -15.72 3.23
N LEU A 101 -13.05 -14.93 2.20
CA LEU A 101 -14.07 -14.51 1.23
C LEU A 101 -14.66 -15.70 0.46
N ASP A 102 -13.84 -16.65 0.02
CA ASP A 102 -14.28 -17.86 -0.71
C ASP A 102 -15.23 -18.73 0.15
N LEU A 103 -14.87 -18.95 1.42
CA LEU A 103 -15.73 -19.68 2.37
C LEU A 103 -17.10 -19.02 2.53
N THR A 104 -17.10 -17.71 2.43
CA THR A 104 -18.26 -16.87 2.71
C THR A 104 -19.16 -16.71 1.49
N GLN A 105 -18.57 -16.65 0.30
CA GLN A 105 -19.27 -16.64 -0.99
C GLN A 105 -20.13 -17.90 -1.17
N SER A 106 -19.64 -19.06 -0.71
CA SER A 106 -20.36 -20.33 -0.78
C SER A 106 -21.65 -20.41 0.06
N LYS A 107 -21.92 -19.42 0.93
CA LYS A 107 -23.03 -19.48 1.90
C LYS A 107 -23.96 -18.27 1.93
N SER A 108 -23.49 -17.06 1.63
CA SER A 108 -24.35 -15.87 1.64
C SER A 108 -23.73 -14.59 1.10
N PHE A 109 -22.43 -14.53 0.81
CA PHE A 109 -21.77 -13.30 0.36
C PHE A 109 -21.84 -13.18 -1.15
N GLN A 110 -22.62 -12.24 -1.67
CA GLN A 110 -22.59 -11.92 -3.11
C GLN A 110 -21.43 -10.97 -3.41
N LEU A 111 -20.21 -11.41 -3.13
CA LEU A 111 -19.05 -10.90 -3.85
C LEU A 111 -18.87 -11.87 -4.99
N GLU A 112 -19.49 -11.56 -6.14
CA GLU A 112 -19.55 -12.44 -7.31
C GLU A 112 -18.15 -12.91 -7.75
N ASP A 113 -17.11 -12.17 -7.37
CA ASP A 113 -15.73 -12.45 -7.74
C ASP A 113 -14.71 -12.07 -6.65
N ALA A 114 -14.60 -12.91 -5.62
CA ALA A 114 -13.62 -12.74 -4.55
C ALA A 114 -12.17 -12.79 -5.06
N GLU A 115 -11.91 -13.59 -6.10
CA GLU A 115 -10.60 -13.72 -6.71
C GLU A 115 -10.16 -12.40 -7.37
N ASN A 116 -11.00 -11.83 -8.24
CA ASN A 116 -10.66 -10.57 -8.88
C ASN A 116 -10.59 -9.41 -7.89
N PHE A 117 -11.43 -9.41 -6.85
CA PHE A 117 -11.37 -8.40 -5.80
C PHE A 117 -10.01 -8.40 -5.08
N ILE A 118 -9.54 -9.57 -4.64
CA ILE A 118 -8.24 -9.69 -3.97
C ILE A 118 -7.08 -9.44 -4.94
N SER A 119 -7.20 -9.88 -6.20
CA SER A 119 -6.20 -9.62 -7.23
C SER A 119 -6.00 -8.13 -7.48
N ASN A 120 -7.10 -7.36 -7.57
CA ASN A 120 -7.06 -5.91 -7.75
C ASN A 120 -6.36 -5.21 -6.58
N ILE A 121 -6.70 -5.59 -5.34
CA ILE A 121 -6.03 -5.07 -4.14
C ILE A 121 -4.53 -5.38 -4.18
N ARG A 122 -4.15 -6.63 -4.50
CA ARG A 122 -2.75 -7.04 -4.59
C ARG A 122 -1.97 -6.20 -5.59
N VAL A 123 -2.52 -5.99 -6.79
CA VAL A 123 -1.87 -5.17 -7.83
C VAL A 123 -1.66 -3.74 -7.34
N THR A 124 -2.65 -3.15 -6.66
CA THR A 124 -2.53 -1.79 -6.10
C THR A 124 -1.49 -1.71 -4.99
N VAL A 125 -1.49 -2.68 -4.07
CA VAL A 125 -0.50 -2.78 -2.98
C VAL A 125 0.92 -2.91 -3.52
N VAL A 126 1.15 -3.75 -4.52
CA VAL A 126 2.48 -3.92 -5.15
C VAL A 126 2.97 -2.61 -5.78
N LYS A 127 2.09 -1.86 -6.43
CA LYS A 127 2.45 -0.55 -7.00
C LYS A 127 2.81 0.47 -5.93
N LEU A 128 2.12 0.45 -4.79
CA LEU A 128 2.33 1.39 -3.69
C LEU A 128 3.61 1.10 -2.90
N LYS A 129 3.90 -0.17 -2.58
CA LYS A 129 5.07 -0.50 -1.74
C LYS A 129 6.41 -0.27 -2.46
N GLY A 130 6.42 -0.33 -3.79
CA GLY A 130 7.63 -0.23 -4.61
C GLY A 130 8.36 -1.58 -4.76
N SER A 131 9.60 -1.52 -5.26
CA SER A 131 10.38 -2.70 -5.67
C SER A 131 11.26 -3.31 -4.57
N ASP A 132 11.18 -2.80 -3.33
CA ASP A 132 11.98 -3.34 -2.23
C ASP A 132 11.34 -4.63 -1.71
N ASN A 133 11.91 -5.75 -2.13
CA ASN A 133 11.46 -7.09 -1.75
C ASN A 133 12.16 -7.61 -0.48
N THR A 134 12.98 -6.79 0.18
CA THR A 134 13.76 -7.23 1.36
C THR A 134 13.07 -6.92 2.70
N PHE A 135 11.95 -6.21 2.66
CA PHE A 135 11.19 -5.87 3.87
C PHE A 135 10.36 -7.07 4.34
N GLU A 136 10.73 -7.63 5.49
CA GLU A 136 9.93 -8.64 6.17
C GLU A 136 8.95 -7.98 7.15
N CYS A 137 7.67 -8.32 7.04
CA CYS A 137 6.65 -7.78 7.91
C CYS A 137 6.90 -8.13 9.40
N GLN A 138 6.86 -7.11 10.26
CA GLN A 138 6.94 -7.28 11.71
C GLN A 138 5.54 -7.28 12.32
N PHE A 139 4.96 -8.48 12.41
CA PHE A 139 3.65 -8.69 13.02
C PHE A 139 3.68 -8.55 14.54
N ASP A 140 2.57 -8.08 15.09
CA ASP A 140 2.25 -8.11 16.51
C ASP A 140 1.82 -9.53 16.92
N ASP A 141 1.98 -9.86 18.20
CA ASP A 141 1.59 -11.16 18.75
C ASP A 141 0.06 -11.29 18.87
N GLU A 142 -0.65 -10.15 18.86
CA GLU A 142 -2.10 -10.10 18.92
C GLU A 142 -2.75 -10.27 17.54
N SER A 143 -3.59 -11.30 17.42
CA SER A 143 -4.41 -11.50 16.24
C SER A 143 -5.70 -10.66 16.24
N ALA A 144 -6.10 -10.16 15.08
CA ALA A 144 -7.33 -9.42 14.88
C ALA A 144 -8.42 -10.21 14.14
N THR A 145 -9.66 -9.77 14.30
CA THR A 145 -10.75 -10.21 13.42
C THR A 145 -10.61 -9.56 12.05
N VAL A 146 -11.25 -10.13 11.03
CA VAL A 146 -11.25 -9.55 9.67
C VAL A 146 -11.80 -8.12 9.62
N VAL A 147 -12.80 -7.78 10.46
CA VAL A 147 -13.36 -6.43 10.53
C VAL A 147 -12.34 -5.45 11.09
N ASP A 148 -11.69 -5.83 12.20
CA ASP A 148 -10.66 -4.99 12.83
C ASP A 148 -9.43 -4.84 11.94
N PHE A 149 -9.06 -5.92 11.23
CA PHE A 149 -8.01 -5.92 10.22
C PHE A 149 -8.28 -4.87 9.12
N LEU A 150 -9.48 -4.90 8.51
CA LEU A 150 -9.85 -3.94 7.47
C LEU A 150 -9.86 -2.51 8.00
N ARG A 151 -10.43 -2.27 9.19
CA ARG A 151 -10.47 -0.94 9.80
C ARG A 151 -9.09 -0.35 10.04
N ARG A 152 -8.12 -1.16 10.46
CA ARG A 152 -6.75 -0.70 10.68
C ARG A 152 -6.04 -0.33 9.36
N TRP A 153 -6.22 -1.12 8.31
CA TRP A 153 -5.67 -0.77 6.98
C TRP A 153 -6.35 0.45 6.34
N ILE A 154 -7.64 0.63 6.57
CA ILE A 154 -8.37 1.85 6.19
C ILE A 154 -7.79 3.07 6.91
N ALA A 155 -7.59 2.97 8.23
CA ALA A 155 -6.99 4.05 9.03
C ALA A 155 -5.57 4.37 8.57
N PHE A 156 -4.77 3.34 8.24
CA PHE A 156 -3.45 3.52 7.63
C PHE A 156 -3.54 4.34 6.34
N CYS A 157 -4.39 3.95 5.38
CA CYS A 157 -4.53 4.67 4.12
C CYS A 157 -4.93 6.14 4.34
N GLN A 158 -5.92 6.38 5.22
CA GLN A 158 -6.37 7.72 5.58
C GLN A 158 -5.25 8.56 6.20
N SER A 159 -4.42 7.95 7.07
CA SER A 159 -3.27 8.63 7.68
C SER A 159 -2.25 9.04 6.61
N ILE A 160 -1.88 8.13 5.70
CA ILE A 160 -0.92 8.45 4.64
C ILE A 160 -1.45 9.57 3.73
N ILE A 161 -2.74 9.49 3.33
CA ILE A 161 -3.39 10.54 2.52
C ILE A 161 -3.34 11.90 3.25
N SER A 162 -3.66 11.92 4.54
CA SER A 162 -3.69 13.15 5.33
C SER A 162 -2.31 13.78 5.52
N THR A 163 -1.25 12.96 5.54
CA THR A 163 0.14 13.41 5.68
C THR A 163 0.81 13.79 4.36
N SER A 164 0.22 13.42 3.22
CA SER A 164 0.79 13.76 1.91
C SER A 164 0.54 15.24 1.59
N PRO A 165 1.58 16.05 1.33
CA PRO A 165 1.39 17.45 0.93
C PRO A 165 0.65 17.53 -0.42
N GLN A 166 -0.40 18.36 -0.47
CA GLN A 166 -1.16 18.68 -1.70
C GLN A 166 -0.34 19.48 -2.71
#